data_AF-A0A401PYP7-F1
#
_entry.id   AF-A0A401PYP7-F1
#
_cell.length_a   1.000
_cell.length_b   1.000
_cell.length_c   1.000
_cell.angle_alpha   90.00
_cell.angle_beta   90.00
_cell.angle_gamma   90.00
#
_symmetry.space_group_name_H-M   'P 1'
#
loop_
_entity.id
_entity.type
_entity.pdbx_description
1 polymer ?
#
loop_
_entity_poly.entity_id
_entity_poly.type
_entity_poly.pdbx_seq_one_letter_code
_entity_poly.pdbx_strand_id
1 'polypeptide(L)'
;KLVNETFQKLWFTPTPSHDAEGMTRKILNVTDVVAACRDTGYDWFEQLLQNLLKTEEDATYKPVKKACVQIVDNLVEHILKYEESLADSDSKGMNTNCLVACLITLYLFSKIQPHLMVKHAMTLQPYLTTKCNTDMHHYSDTIAEVSQISHAGT
;
A
#
# COMPACT_ATOMS: atom_id res chain seq x y z
N LYS A 1 21.50 8.36 -4.63
CA LYS A 1 22.15 7.38 -3.71
C LYS A 1 21.77 7.64 -2.25
N LEU A 2 22.08 8.81 -1.67
CA LEU A 2 21.70 9.15 -0.28
C LEU A 2 20.18 9.10 -0.03
N VAL A 3 19.37 9.63 -0.95
CA VAL A 3 17.91 9.62 -0.84
C VAL A 3 17.34 8.20 -0.69
N ASN A 4 17.82 7.25 -1.52
CA ASN A 4 17.39 5.86 -1.45
C ASN A 4 17.77 5.22 -0.11
N GLU A 5 19.00 5.45 0.37
CA GLU A 5 19.46 4.92 1.66
C GLU A 5 18.66 5.48 2.85
N THR A 6 18.29 6.76 2.79
CA THR A 6 17.46 7.40 3.83
C THR A 6 16.06 6.76 3.87
N PHE A 7 15.37 6.67 2.73
CA PHE A 7 14.04 6.06 2.71
C PHE A 7 14.07 4.55 2.99
N GLN A 8 15.14 3.86 2.59
CA GLN A 8 15.33 2.46 2.92
C GLN A 8 15.38 2.23 4.44
N LYS A 9 16.13 3.08 5.17
CA LYS A 9 16.23 2.99 6.63
C LYS A 9 14.92 3.38 7.32
N LEU A 10 14.23 4.39 6.81
CA LEU A 10 12.99 4.88 7.42
C LEU A 10 11.81 3.92 7.22
N TRP A 11 11.62 3.43 5.99
CA TRP A 11 10.40 2.70 5.61
C TRP A 11 10.68 1.25 5.25
N PHE A 12 11.76 0.97 4.53
CA PHE A 12 12.03 -0.36 3.96
C PHE A 12 12.99 -1.22 4.80
N THR A 13 12.94 -1.03 6.11
CA THR A 13 13.55 -1.94 7.10
C THR A 13 12.44 -2.74 7.77
N PRO A 14 12.52 -4.08 7.87
CA PRO A 14 11.47 -4.89 8.49
C PRO A 14 11.16 -4.44 9.92
N THR A 15 9.87 -4.30 10.24
CA THR A 15 9.42 -4.00 11.59
C THR A 15 9.34 -5.31 12.39
N PRO A 16 9.83 -5.38 13.63
CA PRO A 16 9.64 -6.56 14.48
C PRO A 16 8.16 -6.89 14.69
N SER A 17 7.80 -8.17 14.76
CA SER A 17 6.40 -8.61 14.86
C SER A 17 5.66 -8.14 16.11
N HIS A 18 6.38 -7.81 17.19
CA HIS A 18 5.81 -7.29 18.43
C HIS A 18 5.62 -5.76 18.41
N ASP A 19 6.17 -5.06 17.42
CA ASP A 19 6.12 -3.59 17.31
C ASP A 19 5.00 -3.14 16.35
N ALA A 20 3.76 -3.45 16.75
CA ALA A 20 2.57 -3.05 15.99
C ALA A 20 2.45 -1.52 15.89
N GLU A 21 2.82 -0.78 16.93
CA GLU A 21 2.77 0.67 16.94
C GLU A 21 3.78 1.29 15.96
N GLY A 22 5.01 0.77 15.93
CA GLY A 22 6.01 1.16 14.93
C GLY A 22 5.57 0.86 13.51
N MET A 23 4.85 -0.25 13.30
CA MET A 23 4.27 -0.58 12.01
C MET A 23 3.19 0.43 11.59
N THR A 24 2.28 0.79 12.50
CA THR A 24 1.26 1.82 12.25
C THR A 24 1.89 3.17 11.91
N ARG A 25 2.90 3.62 12.68
CA ARG A 25 3.62 4.86 12.38
C ARG A 25 4.27 4.83 10.99
N LYS A 26 4.84 3.68 10.59
CA LYS A 26 5.44 3.51 9.27
C LYS A 26 4.43 3.66 8.15
N ILE A 27 3.24 3.09 8.30
CA ILE A 27 2.16 3.22 7.32
C ILE A 27 1.75 4.67 7.18
N LEU A 28 1.44 5.34 8.30
CA LEU A 28 1.06 6.75 8.31
C LEU A 28 2.10 7.63 7.63
N ASN A 29 3.38 7.43 7.94
CA ASN A 29 4.47 8.19 7.31
C ASN A 29 4.53 7.98 5.79
N VAL A 30 4.38 6.75 5.30
CA VAL A 30 4.40 6.49 3.86
C VAL A 30 3.17 7.11 3.19
N THR A 31 1.99 6.91 3.77
CA THR A 31 0.73 7.43 3.21
C THR A 31 0.67 8.95 3.23
N ASP A 32 1.20 9.61 4.27
CA ASP A 32 1.24 11.07 4.37
C ASP A 32 2.12 11.68 3.29
N VAL A 33 3.26 11.07 2.99
CA VAL A 33 4.14 11.54 1.90
C VAL A 33 3.47 11.32 0.54
N VAL A 34 2.81 10.18 0.33
CA VAL A 34 2.03 9.95 -0.90
C VAL A 34 0.89 10.96 -1.02
N ALA A 35 0.19 11.27 0.06
CA ALA A 35 -0.87 12.27 0.08
C ALA A 35 -0.34 13.67 -0.30
N ALA A 36 0.81 14.06 0.23
CA ALA A 36 1.45 15.34 -0.07
C ALA A 36 1.92 15.46 -1.53
N CYS A 37 2.17 14.34 -2.21
CA CYS A 37 2.63 14.31 -3.59
C CYS A 37 1.51 14.22 -4.63
N ARG A 38 0.24 14.35 -4.23
CA ARG A 38 -0.91 14.25 -5.14
C ARG A 38 -0.82 15.16 -6.36
N ASP A 39 -0.39 16.41 -6.18
CA ASP A 39 -0.36 17.40 -7.26
C ASP A 39 0.95 17.33 -8.09
N THR A 40 2.00 16.72 -7.55
CA THR A 40 3.32 16.61 -8.19
C THR A 40 3.51 15.30 -8.97
N GLY A 41 2.65 14.31 -8.73
CA GLY A 41 2.76 12.96 -9.29
C GLY A 41 3.59 12.00 -8.43
N TYR A 42 3.56 10.72 -8.81
CA TYR A 42 4.06 9.59 -8.01
C TYR A 42 5.31 8.92 -8.59
N ASP A 43 5.84 9.39 -9.71
CA ASP A 43 7.00 8.80 -10.40
C ASP A 43 8.22 8.66 -9.49
N TRP A 44 8.42 9.60 -8.57
CA TRP A 44 9.53 9.56 -7.62
C TRP A 44 9.43 8.34 -6.67
N PHE A 45 8.21 7.97 -6.26
CA PHE A 45 7.98 6.84 -5.36
C PHE A 45 8.11 5.52 -6.13
N GLU A 46 7.59 5.47 -7.36
CA GLU A 46 7.77 4.33 -8.27
C GLU A 46 9.26 4.05 -8.52
N GLN A 47 10.03 5.08 -8.87
CA GLN A 47 11.47 4.98 -9.08
C GLN A 47 12.21 4.58 -7.80
N LEU A 48 11.83 5.13 -6.64
CA LEU A 48 12.41 4.74 -5.35
C LEU A 48 12.20 3.24 -5.11
N LEU A 49 10.96 2.77 -5.22
CA LEU A 49 10.61 1.38 -4.95
C LEU A 49 11.30 0.41 -5.93
N GLN A 50 11.31 0.75 -7.23
CA GLN A 50 12.04 -0.01 -8.26
C GLN A 50 13.53 -0.11 -7.93
N ASN A 51 14.17 1.00 -7.58
CA ASN A 51 15.60 1.03 -7.27
C ASN A 51 15.95 0.18 -6.04
N LEU A 52 15.14 0.25 -4.99
CA LEU A 52 15.37 -0.52 -3.77
C LEU A 52 15.22 -2.02 -4.00
N LEU A 53 14.17 -2.43 -4.72
CA LEU A 53 13.92 -3.84 -5.00
C LEU A 53 14.94 -4.44 -5.97
N LYS A 54 15.34 -3.69 -7.00
CA LYS A 54 16.39 -4.10 -7.94
C LYS A 54 17.73 -4.34 -7.24
N THR A 55 18.03 -3.56 -6.20
CA THR A 55 19.27 -3.73 -5.42
C THR A 55 19.31 -5.05 -4.65
N GLU A 56 18.16 -5.65 -4.34
CA GLU A 56 18.06 -6.93 -3.60
C GLU A 56 17.62 -8.11 -4.49
N GLU A 57 17.57 -7.95 -5.81
CA GLU A 57 17.06 -8.98 -6.73
C GLU A 57 17.89 -10.27 -6.64
N ASP A 58 19.21 -10.14 -6.62
CA ASP A 58 20.17 -11.25 -6.52
C ASP A 58 20.63 -11.55 -5.08
N ALA A 59 20.11 -10.82 -4.09
CA ALA A 59 20.53 -10.99 -2.70
C ALA A 59 19.85 -12.19 -2.04
N THR A 60 20.61 -13.00 -1.29
CA THR A 60 20.07 -14.10 -0.47
C THR A 60 19.15 -13.60 0.63
N TYR A 61 19.44 -12.42 1.18
CA TYR A 61 18.62 -11.75 2.18
C TYR A 61 17.95 -10.52 1.57
N LYS A 62 16.61 -10.46 1.63
CA LYS A 62 15.79 -9.43 0.97
C LYS A 62 14.95 -8.60 1.96
N PRO A 63 15.56 -7.76 2.81
CA PRO A 63 14.86 -7.00 3.84
C PRO A 63 13.90 -5.94 3.27
N VAL A 64 14.22 -5.28 2.14
CA VAL A 64 13.29 -4.35 1.48
C VAL A 64 12.04 -5.10 1.06
N LYS A 65 12.20 -6.28 0.44
CA LYS A 65 11.06 -7.10 0.03
C LYS A 65 10.18 -7.49 1.22
N LYS A 66 10.78 -7.90 2.33
CA LYS A 66 10.05 -8.20 3.58
C LYS A 66 9.29 -6.98 4.11
N ALA A 67 9.93 -5.81 4.14
CA ALA A 67 9.28 -4.57 4.59
C ALA A 67 8.11 -4.17 3.68
N CYS A 68 8.25 -4.33 2.36
CA CYS A 68 7.15 -4.10 1.40
C CYS A 68 5.95 -4.99 1.70
N VAL A 69 6.17 -6.29 1.96
CA VAL A 69 5.11 -7.22 2.36
C VAL A 69 4.41 -6.73 3.63
N GLN A 70 5.17 -6.35 4.67
CA GLN A 70 4.57 -5.87 5.91
C GLN A 70 3.72 -4.61 5.68
N ILE A 71 4.23 -3.65 4.89
CA ILE A 71 3.52 -2.40 4.58
C ILE A 71 2.20 -2.71 3.86
N VAL A 72 2.23 -3.55 2.82
CA VAL A 72 1.02 -3.95 2.09
C VAL A 72 0.02 -4.65 3.01
N ASP A 73 0.46 -5.61 3.82
CA ASP A 73 -0.42 -6.36 4.73
C ASP A 73 -1.16 -5.45 5.70
N ASN A 74 -0.43 -4.54 6.33
CA ASN A 74 -1.01 -3.65 7.32
C ASN A 74 -1.77 -2.48 6.68
N LEU A 75 -1.47 -2.10 5.44
CA LEU A 75 -2.28 -1.14 4.66
C LEU A 75 -3.65 -1.74 4.37
N VAL A 76 -3.71 -3.00 3.92
CA VAL A 76 -4.96 -3.72 3.68
C VAL A 76 -5.77 -3.82 4.96
N GLU A 77 -5.15 -4.22 6.07
CA GLU A 77 -5.82 -4.29 7.38
C GLU A 77 -6.37 -2.92 7.83
N HIS A 78 -5.60 -1.83 7.63
CA HIS A 78 -6.07 -0.47 7.92
C HIS A 78 -7.28 -0.06 7.07
N ILE A 79 -7.29 -0.42 5.78
CA ILE A 79 -8.41 -0.11 4.86
C ILE A 79 -9.67 -0.86 5.30
N LEU A 80 -9.54 -2.15 5.65
CA LEU A 80 -10.67 -2.97 6.09
C LEU A 80 -11.27 -2.47 7.42
N LYS A 81 -10.42 -2.15 8.40
CA LYS A 81 -10.84 -1.56 9.69
C LYS A 81 -11.58 -0.23 9.51
N TYR A 82 -11.16 0.57 8.53
CA TYR A 82 -11.86 1.81 8.21
C TYR A 82 -13.27 1.56 7.67
N GLU A 83 -13.44 0.59 6.79
CA GLU A 83 -14.76 0.27 6.24
C GLU A 83 -15.72 -0.27 7.31
N GLU A 84 -15.24 -1.14 8.20
CA GLU A 84 -16.01 -1.62 9.35
C GLU A 84 -16.44 -0.45 10.25
N SER A 85 -15.50 0.48 10.52
CA SER A 85 -15.76 1.69 11.32
C SER A 85 -16.73 2.68 10.65
N LEU A 86 -16.81 2.71 9.32
CA LEU A 86 -17.79 3.53 8.59
C LEU A 86 -19.21 2.93 8.63
N ALA A 87 -19.31 1.59 8.68
CA ALA A 87 -20.58 0.91 8.80
C ALA A 87 -21.21 1.15 10.19
N ASP A 88 -20.37 1.25 11.22
CA ASP A 88 -20.76 1.64 12.57
C ASP A 88 -20.81 3.17 12.71
N SER A 89 -21.99 3.75 12.49
CA SER A 89 -22.27 5.19 12.32
C SER A 89 -21.86 6.15 13.47
N ASP A 90 -21.23 5.64 14.54
CA ASP A 90 -20.83 6.40 15.74
C ASP A 90 -19.32 6.61 15.88
N SER A 91 -18.50 6.04 15.00
CA SER A 91 -17.04 6.16 15.10
C SER A 91 -16.49 7.32 14.28
N LYS A 92 -15.50 8.01 14.85
CA LYS A 92 -14.71 9.09 14.22
C LYS A 92 -13.79 8.46 13.16
N GLY A 93 -14.38 7.95 12.09
CA GLY A 93 -13.69 7.25 11.01
C GLY A 93 -12.56 8.08 10.40
N MET A 94 -11.54 7.40 9.88
CA MET A 94 -10.46 7.98 9.07
C MET A 94 -11.03 8.99 8.06
N ASN A 95 -10.37 10.14 7.88
CA ASN A 95 -10.84 11.09 6.87
C ASN A 95 -10.74 10.45 5.46
N THR A 96 -11.65 10.81 4.57
CA THR A 96 -11.70 10.26 3.20
C THR A 96 -10.38 10.46 2.45
N ASN A 97 -9.67 11.56 2.72
CA ASN A 97 -8.35 11.86 2.16
C ASN A 97 -7.26 10.86 2.58
N CYS A 98 -7.33 10.30 3.78
CA CYS A 98 -6.37 9.32 4.28
C CYS A 98 -6.67 7.94 3.68
N LEU A 99 -7.95 7.56 3.53
CA LEU A 99 -8.31 6.37 2.76
C LEU A 99 -7.81 6.47 1.31
N VAL A 100 -8.02 7.63 0.68
CA VAL A 100 -7.53 7.93 -0.67
C VAL A 100 -6.03 7.68 -0.76
N ALA A 101 -5.25 8.20 0.18
CA ALA A 101 -3.80 8.02 0.22
C ALA A 101 -3.39 6.57 0.46
N CYS A 102 -4.07 5.83 1.34
CA CYS A 102 -3.83 4.40 1.57
C CYS A 102 -4.02 3.58 0.29
N LEU A 103 -5.12 3.83 -0.44
CA LEU A 103 -5.44 3.13 -1.69
C LEU A 103 -4.45 3.48 -2.82
N ILE A 104 -4.05 4.75 -2.94
CA ILE A 104 -3.01 5.17 -3.90
C ILE A 104 -1.66 4.52 -3.53
N THR A 105 -1.31 4.49 -2.25
CA THR A 105 -0.08 3.82 -1.80
C THR A 105 -0.12 2.34 -2.16
N LEU A 106 -1.23 1.65 -1.90
CA LEU A 106 -1.45 0.25 -2.27
C LEU A 106 -1.31 0.04 -3.78
N TYR A 107 -1.89 0.93 -4.58
CA TYR A 107 -1.74 0.93 -6.04
C TYR A 107 -0.27 1.00 -6.48
N LEU A 108 0.51 1.94 -5.95
CA LEU A 108 1.91 2.11 -6.31
C LEU A 108 2.74 0.86 -5.97
N PHE A 109 2.46 0.19 -4.85
CA PHE A 109 3.07 -1.10 -4.53
C PHE A 109 2.64 -2.20 -5.51
N SER A 110 1.37 -2.25 -5.88
CA SER A 110 0.79 -3.22 -6.81
C SER A 110 1.42 -3.11 -8.20
N LYS A 111 1.57 -1.88 -8.69
CA LYS A 111 2.17 -1.57 -9.99
C LYS A 111 3.62 -2.04 -10.09
N ILE A 112 4.43 -1.84 -9.04
CA ILE A 112 5.85 -2.20 -9.05
C ILE A 112 6.10 -3.66 -8.68
N GLN A 113 5.29 -4.23 -7.79
CA GLN A 113 5.39 -5.62 -7.35
C GLN A 113 4.01 -6.27 -7.25
N PRO A 114 3.42 -6.69 -8.38
CA PRO A 114 2.09 -7.30 -8.45
C PRO A 114 1.92 -8.50 -7.50
N HIS A 115 2.97 -9.30 -7.33
CA HIS A 115 2.96 -10.48 -6.48
C HIS A 115 2.67 -10.21 -4.99
N LEU A 116 2.85 -8.98 -4.50
CA LEU A 116 2.50 -8.60 -3.12
C LEU A 116 0.98 -8.62 -2.89
N MET A 117 0.20 -8.42 -3.95
CA MET A 117 -1.27 -8.36 -3.88
C MET A 117 -1.95 -9.71 -4.00
N VAL A 118 -1.27 -10.76 -4.48
CA VAL A 118 -1.88 -12.07 -4.76
C VAL A 118 -2.60 -12.65 -3.54
N LYS A 119 -2.00 -12.53 -2.35
CA LYS A 119 -2.62 -13.01 -1.10
C LYS A 119 -3.77 -12.15 -0.57
N HIS A 120 -3.86 -10.90 -1.02
CA HIS A 120 -4.87 -9.94 -0.58
C HIS A 120 -6.00 -9.75 -1.58
N ALA A 121 -5.81 -10.21 -2.82
CA ALA A 121 -6.77 -10.04 -3.89
C ALA A 121 -8.13 -10.66 -3.53
N MET A 122 -8.14 -11.88 -3.00
CA MET A 122 -9.34 -12.57 -2.53
C MET A 122 -10.04 -11.82 -1.37
N THR A 123 -9.26 -11.28 -0.44
CA THR A 123 -9.80 -10.54 0.72
C THR A 123 -10.40 -9.20 0.30
N LEU A 124 -9.78 -8.50 -0.65
CA LEU A 124 -10.23 -7.17 -1.10
C LEU A 124 -11.36 -7.22 -2.13
N GLN A 125 -11.52 -8.32 -2.87
CA GLN A 125 -12.50 -8.49 -3.94
C GLN A 125 -13.94 -8.05 -3.59
N PRO A 126 -14.55 -8.46 -2.46
CA PRO A 126 -15.93 -8.04 -2.12
C PRO A 126 -16.04 -6.56 -1.75
N TYR A 127 -14.97 -5.97 -1.22
CA TYR A 127 -14.96 -4.57 -0.78
C TYR A 127 -14.77 -3.60 -1.95
N LEU A 128 -14.01 -4.02 -2.97
CA LEU A 128 -13.74 -3.22 -4.16
C LEU A 128 -14.93 -3.22 -5.16
N THR A 129 -15.73 -4.28 -5.17
CA THR A 129 -16.83 -4.45 -6.15
C THR A 129 -18.19 -3.87 -5.70
N THR A 130 -18.42 -3.70 -4.40
CA THR A 130 -19.78 -3.41 -3.87
C THR A 130 -20.11 -1.91 -3.72
N LYS A 131 -19.12 -0.99 -3.76
CA LYS A 131 -19.34 0.45 -3.43
C LYS A 131 -18.84 1.49 -4.45
N CYS A 132 -18.35 1.10 -5.62
CA CYS A 132 -17.79 2.07 -6.60
C CYS A 132 -18.89 2.68 -7.51
N ASN A 133 -19.86 3.39 -6.93
CA ASN A 133 -20.95 4.08 -7.68
C ASN A 133 -20.87 5.62 -7.60
N THR A 134 -19.82 6.20 -7.00
CA THR A 134 -19.69 7.66 -6.84
C THR A 134 -18.26 8.10 -7.08
N ASP A 135 -18.04 8.81 -8.20
CA ASP A 135 -16.90 9.70 -8.50
C ASP A 135 -15.49 9.19 -8.12
N MET A 136 -15.17 7.94 -8.50
CA MET A 136 -13.91 7.27 -8.12
C MET A 136 -13.07 6.79 -9.33
N HIS A 137 -12.94 7.61 -10.37
CA HIS A 137 -12.22 7.24 -11.60
C HIS A 137 -10.77 6.73 -11.37
N HIS A 138 -10.03 7.29 -10.40
CA HIS A 138 -8.65 6.87 -10.08
C HIS A 138 -8.52 5.52 -9.35
N TYR A 139 -9.61 4.98 -8.79
CA TYR A 139 -9.60 3.70 -8.06
C TYR A 139 -9.96 2.52 -8.93
N SER A 140 -10.70 2.79 -10.01
CA SER A 140 -11.09 1.77 -10.97
C SER A 140 -9.89 1.06 -11.59
N ASP A 141 -8.79 1.78 -11.83
CA ASP A 141 -7.55 1.22 -12.37
C ASP A 141 -6.85 0.30 -11.36
N THR A 142 -6.77 0.69 -10.08
CA THR A 142 -6.23 -0.16 -9.00
C THR A 142 -7.05 -1.44 -8.84
N ILE A 143 -8.39 -1.34 -8.89
CA ILE A 143 -9.29 -2.48 -8.77
C ILE A 143 -9.17 -3.40 -9.98
N ALA A 144 -9.10 -2.83 -11.17
CA ALA A 144 -8.92 -3.57 -12.41
C ALA A 144 -7.57 -4.30 -12.42
N GLU A 145 -6.49 -3.65 -11.99
CA GLU A 145 -5.15 -4.23 -11.94
C GLU A 145 -5.06 -5.34 -10.87
N VAL A 146 -5.58 -5.11 -9.66
CA VAL A 146 -5.66 -6.15 -8.60
C VAL A 146 -6.54 -7.32 -9.05
N SER A 147 -7.65 -7.05 -9.74
CA SER A 147 -8.52 -8.09 -10.29
C SER A 147 -7.81 -8.90 -11.39
N GLN A 148 -7.09 -8.26 -12.31
CA GLN A 148 -6.31 -8.96 -13.33
C GLN A 148 -5.18 -9.79 -12.73
N ILE A 149 -4.49 -9.28 -11.71
CA ILE A 149 -3.44 -10.02 -10.97
C ILE A 149 -4.04 -11.26 -10.28
N SER A 150 -5.24 -11.15 -9.71
CA SER A 150 -5.95 -12.28 -9.10
C SER A 150 -6.25 -13.40 -10.10
N HIS A 151 -6.61 -13.05 -11.33
CA HIS A 151 -6.97 -14.03 -12.37
C HIS A 151 -5.73 -14.66 -13.03
N ALA A 152 -4.60 -13.93 -13.09
CA ALA A 152 -3.35 -14.41 -13.65
C ALA A 152 -2.53 -15.33 -12.71
N GLY A 153 -2.89 -15.37 -11.42
CA GLY A 153 -2.21 -16.18 -10.39
C GLY A 153 -2.80 -17.57 -10.12
N THR A 154 -3.76 -18.01 -10.94
CA THR A 154 -4.38 -19.36 -10.94
C THR A 154 -3.98 -20.12 -12.19
#